data_AF-A0A918JQW7-F1
#
_entry.id   AF-A0A918JQW7-F1
#
_cell.length_a   1.000
_cell.length_b   1.000
_cell.length_c   1.000
_cell.angle_alpha   90.00
_cell.angle_beta   90.00
_cell.angle_gamma   90.00
#
_symmetry.space_group_name_H-M   'P 1'
#
loop_
_entity.id
_entity.type
_entity.pdbx_description
1 polymer ?
#
loop_
_entity_poly.entity_id
_entity_poly.type
_entity_poly.pdbx_seq_one_letter_code
_entity_poly.pdbx_strand_id
1 'polypeptide(L)'
;MLQHLFILDDDDTTSLQRQLQRKLIDAILSGYFAAGSRMPSSRKLAETLGVSRNTVVAAYEQLIDEEYLVSRERSGIFVSDHLFDEHAEAQSPAVSDAEQFDWQGACNTAAIESSRPPYPDNWEDFTYPFIDGQYDQSLFPLNQWRECSRLSLNVDEIKSWAGDSGYHDDASLIHEIRTKVLPRRGIQAGTDEILVTLGSQQALYLVSRLLMNTTTLLTMEEPGYQGIRQLAQHNLCPVRFAGIEKDGIALDEVCPQTRILYVTPSHQVPTAVTMSREKRDALIQRANHDDFIVIEDDYESEANFISNPNPALKSLDTQGRVVYISSFSKALAPGLRLGFMVASPALIQRARQLRALMLRHPPANNQRIMALFLSLGYYDMTMRRLYQAISERWQELREALNHYLGPYIVTSETMGGSTCWVKGPPGLNSQKFAAAAAEKGILIEPVDRFYSTTERPESYFRLGVRSLPKDKIRPGIEQLARLIDDIRADGDPSFGQHLRGDKLKRFLSGVTFTGHTVFGDPYRITLFADGNMEGVEGHNDEKKDTGTWWLKGNIWYRQWQQWSYGELLGFDIYVTDSRIHWVRDGKLVDAANYTRP
;
A
#
# COMPACT_ATOMS: atom_id res chain seq x y z
N MET A 1 -26.35 -41.44 -2.39
CA MET A 1 -26.92 -40.36 -1.56
C MET A 1 -25.83 -39.67 -0.73
N LEU A 2 -25.11 -40.36 0.16
CA LEU A 2 -23.99 -39.77 0.93
C LEU A 2 -22.87 -39.13 0.08
N GLN A 3 -22.55 -39.70 -1.10
CA GLN A 3 -21.52 -39.15 -2.00
C GLN A 3 -21.81 -37.73 -2.51
N HIS A 4 -23.08 -37.35 -2.65
CA HIS A 4 -23.45 -35.99 -3.08
C HIS A 4 -23.42 -34.97 -1.93
N LEU A 5 -23.50 -35.44 -0.68
CA LEU A 5 -23.47 -34.59 0.51
C LEU A 5 -22.03 -34.24 0.94
N PHE A 6 -21.09 -35.14 0.65
CA PHE A 6 -19.70 -35.07 1.10
C PHE A 6 -18.73 -34.99 -0.08
N ILE A 7 -18.88 -33.97 -0.93
CA ILE A 7 -17.90 -33.67 -1.97
C ILE A 7 -16.66 -33.10 -1.29
N LEU A 8 -15.58 -33.88 -1.24
CA LEU A 8 -14.28 -33.45 -0.73
C LEU A 8 -13.43 -32.97 -1.90
N ASP A 9 -12.65 -31.91 -1.66
CA ASP A 9 -11.79 -31.29 -2.68
C ASP A 9 -10.33 -31.61 -2.35
N ASP A 10 -9.66 -32.36 -3.23
CA ASP A 10 -8.25 -32.72 -3.07
C ASP A 10 -7.31 -31.54 -3.36
N ASP A 11 -7.79 -30.50 -4.08
CA ASP A 11 -7.02 -29.31 -4.45
C ASP A 11 -7.20 -28.15 -3.43
N ASP A 12 -8.05 -28.32 -2.41
CA ASP A 12 -8.21 -27.35 -1.31
C ASP A 12 -7.01 -27.41 -0.35
N THR A 13 -6.52 -26.23 0.05
CA THR A 13 -5.47 -26.05 1.07
C THR A 13 -5.82 -26.65 2.45
N THR A 14 -7.08 -27.00 2.67
CA THR A 14 -7.60 -27.60 3.91
C THR A 14 -7.45 -29.11 3.90
N SER A 15 -6.92 -29.71 4.98
CA SER A 15 -6.79 -31.17 5.06
C SER A 15 -8.15 -31.89 4.92
N LEU A 16 -8.16 -33.06 4.24
CA LEU A 16 -9.36 -33.88 4.05
C LEU A 16 -10.07 -34.22 5.37
N GLN A 17 -9.33 -34.36 6.46
CA GLN A 17 -9.90 -34.54 7.80
C GLN A 17 -10.79 -33.36 8.21
N ARG A 18 -10.30 -32.12 8.06
CA ARG A 18 -11.03 -30.92 8.47
C ARG A 18 -12.20 -30.62 7.52
N GLN A 19 -12.05 -30.91 6.23
CA GLN A 19 -13.15 -30.84 5.27
C GLN A 19 -14.28 -31.82 5.64
N LEU A 20 -13.92 -33.07 5.96
CA LEU A 20 -14.87 -34.09 6.37
C LEU A 20 -15.55 -33.72 7.69
N GLN A 21 -14.79 -33.23 8.67
CA GLN A 21 -15.33 -32.76 9.95
C GLN A 21 -16.37 -31.66 9.73
N ARG A 22 -16.03 -30.60 8.98
CA ARG A 22 -16.96 -29.49 8.69
C ARG A 22 -18.25 -29.97 8.04
N LYS A 23 -18.14 -30.80 7.00
CA LYS A 23 -19.33 -31.33 6.31
C LYS A 23 -20.18 -32.23 7.19
N LEU A 24 -19.56 -33.00 8.10
CA LEU A 24 -20.29 -33.84 9.05
C LEU A 24 -21.05 -32.98 10.05
N ILE A 25 -20.42 -31.92 10.57
CA ILE A 25 -21.08 -30.92 11.42
C ILE A 25 -22.26 -30.28 10.69
N ASP A 26 -22.05 -29.79 9.46
CA ASP A 26 -23.11 -29.16 8.67
C ASP A 26 -24.29 -30.12 8.41
N ALA A 27 -24.00 -31.38 8.11
CA ALA A 27 -25.01 -32.41 7.89
C ALA A 27 -25.77 -32.79 9.18
N ILE A 28 -25.10 -32.77 10.32
CA ILE A 28 -25.74 -32.98 11.63
C ILE A 28 -26.63 -31.76 11.94
N LEU A 29 -26.09 -30.54 11.91
CA LEU A 29 -26.82 -29.31 12.28
C LEU A 29 -27.98 -28.97 11.34
N SER A 30 -27.87 -29.31 10.05
CA SER A 30 -28.98 -29.16 9.08
C SER A 30 -30.07 -30.23 9.23
N GLY A 31 -29.93 -31.17 10.17
CA GLY A 31 -30.90 -32.23 10.42
C GLY A 31 -30.87 -33.38 9.41
N TYR A 32 -29.87 -33.43 8.52
CA TYR A 32 -29.72 -34.54 7.57
C TYR A 32 -29.44 -35.87 8.30
N PHE A 33 -28.66 -35.82 9.39
CA PHE A 33 -28.61 -36.91 10.36
C PHE A 33 -29.42 -36.54 11.60
N ALA A 34 -30.54 -37.23 11.79
CA ALA A 34 -31.38 -37.03 12.96
C ALA A 34 -30.63 -37.34 14.27
N ALA A 35 -31.04 -36.68 15.36
CA ALA A 35 -30.65 -37.02 16.73
C ALA A 35 -30.75 -38.53 16.97
N GLY A 36 -29.72 -39.12 17.60
CA GLY A 36 -29.70 -40.54 17.92
C GLY A 36 -29.54 -41.48 16.72
N SER A 37 -29.46 -40.96 15.50
CA SER A 37 -29.27 -41.78 14.30
C SER A 37 -27.85 -42.36 14.24
N ARG A 38 -27.73 -43.57 13.69
CA ARG A 38 -26.45 -44.27 13.59
C ARG A 38 -25.66 -43.75 12.40
N MET A 39 -24.43 -43.31 12.65
CA MET A 39 -23.49 -42.92 11.62
C MET A 39 -22.96 -44.13 10.83
N PRO A 40 -22.58 -43.96 9.55
CA PRO A 40 -21.87 -44.99 8.80
C PRO A 40 -20.60 -45.45 9.54
N SER A 41 -20.24 -46.73 9.44
CA SER A 41 -18.96 -47.19 9.99
C SER A 41 -17.79 -46.49 9.30
N SER A 42 -16.66 -46.30 10.00
CA SER A 42 -15.48 -45.64 9.42
C SER A 42 -14.98 -46.28 8.13
N ARG A 43 -15.08 -47.62 8.00
CA ARG A 43 -14.74 -48.34 6.74
C ARG A 43 -15.70 -47.98 5.61
N LYS A 44 -17.01 -48.08 5.87
CA LYS A 44 -18.05 -47.77 4.87
C LYS A 44 -17.98 -46.32 4.40
N LEU A 45 -17.76 -45.36 5.31
CA LEU A 45 -17.64 -43.96 4.92
C LEU A 45 -16.36 -43.72 4.11
N ALA A 46 -15.23 -44.31 4.52
CA ALA A 46 -13.97 -44.22 3.78
C ALA A 46 -14.09 -44.75 2.36
N GLU A 47 -14.69 -45.94 2.18
CA GLU A 47 -14.97 -46.52 0.85
C GLU A 47 -15.91 -45.65 0.02
N THR A 48 -16.95 -45.08 0.65
CA THR A 48 -17.95 -44.27 -0.05
C THR A 48 -17.35 -42.96 -0.56
N LEU A 49 -16.44 -42.35 0.20
CA LEU A 49 -15.82 -41.06 -0.12
C LEU A 49 -14.48 -41.20 -0.86
N GLY A 50 -13.95 -42.41 -1.02
CA GLY A 50 -12.65 -42.65 -1.65
C GLY A 50 -11.45 -42.17 -0.82
N VAL A 51 -11.59 -42.03 0.51
CA VAL A 51 -10.53 -41.51 1.41
C VAL A 51 -9.95 -42.59 2.32
N SER A 52 -8.82 -42.29 2.97
CA SER A 52 -8.23 -43.21 3.94
C SER A 52 -9.14 -43.43 5.16
N ARG A 53 -9.17 -44.65 5.69
CA ARG A 53 -9.91 -44.97 6.92
C ARG A 53 -9.44 -44.12 8.11
N ASN A 54 -8.15 -43.81 8.20
CA ASN A 54 -7.59 -43.02 9.29
C ASN A 54 -8.15 -41.58 9.29
N THR A 55 -8.38 -41.00 8.11
CA THR A 55 -9.00 -39.68 7.96
C THR A 55 -10.41 -39.65 8.58
N VAL A 56 -11.20 -40.69 8.32
CA VAL A 56 -12.56 -40.81 8.88
C VAL A 56 -12.53 -41.06 10.39
N VAL A 57 -11.62 -41.91 10.87
CA VAL A 57 -11.47 -42.19 12.30
C VAL A 57 -11.11 -40.91 13.06
N ALA A 58 -10.12 -40.15 12.59
CA ALA A 58 -9.70 -38.90 13.23
C ALA A 58 -10.83 -37.85 13.23
N ALA A 59 -11.61 -37.75 12.14
CA ALA A 59 -12.78 -36.87 12.11
C ALA A 59 -13.86 -37.29 13.12
N TYR A 60 -14.13 -38.60 13.25
CA TYR A 60 -15.10 -39.11 14.23
C TYR A 60 -14.63 -38.95 15.67
N GLU A 61 -13.35 -39.21 15.96
CA GLU A 61 -12.78 -39.00 17.30
C GLU A 61 -12.95 -37.54 17.74
N GLN A 62 -12.62 -36.60 16.86
CA GLN A 62 -12.78 -35.19 17.18
C GLN A 62 -14.25 -34.78 17.37
N LEU A 63 -15.17 -35.31 16.56
CA LEU A 63 -16.60 -35.04 16.74
C LEU A 63 -17.19 -35.69 17.99
N ILE A 64 -16.56 -36.75 18.51
CA ILE A 64 -16.90 -37.32 19.81
C ILE A 64 -16.39 -36.42 20.94
N ASP A 65 -15.15 -35.93 20.83
CA ASP A 65 -14.57 -35.00 21.80
C ASP A 65 -15.33 -33.66 21.87
N GLU A 66 -15.88 -33.21 20.74
CA GLU A 66 -16.74 -32.01 20.62
C GLU A 66 -18.23 -32.30 20.93
N GLU A 67 -18.56 -33.52 21.40
CA GLU A 67 -19.92 -33.97 21.76
C GLU A 67 -20.97 -33.97 20.64
N TYR A 68 -20.56 -33.84 19.38
CA TYR A 68 -21.46 -34.00 18.22
C TYR A 68 -21.87 -35.45 18.00
N LEU A 69 -20.97 -36.38 18.31
CA LEU A 69 -21.17 -37.82 18.17
C LEU A 69 -20.96 -38.53 19.50
N VAL A 70 -21.65 -39.66 19.69
CA VAL A 70 -21.49 -40.53 20.84
C VAL A 70 -21.09 -41.93 20.36
N SER A 71 -19.97 -42.42 20.89
CA SER A 71 -19.55 -43.80 20.69
C SER A 71 -20.28 -44.72 21.68
N ARG A 72 -21.02 -45.70 21.18
CA ARG A 72 -21.68 -46.73 22.00
C ARG A 72 -20.97 -48.06 21.79
N GLU A 73 -20.48 -48.67 22.89
CA GLU A 73 -19.69 -49.90 22.84
C GLU A 73 -20.43 -51.00 22.05
N ARG A 74 -19.71 -51.65 21.11
CA ARG A 74 -20.22 -52.73 20.23
C ARG A 74 -21.43 -52.36 19.35
N SER A 75 -21.88 -51.11 19.39
CA SER A 75 -23.09 -50.62 18.74
C SER A 75 -22.76 -49.61 17.64
N GLY A 76 -21.65 -48.89 17.73
CA GLY A 76 -21.18 -47.95 16.69
C GLY A 76 -21.23 -46.50 17.15
N ILE A 77 -21.21 -45.58 16.20
CA ILE A 77 -21.19 -44.13 16.44
C ILE A 77 -22.57 -43.57 16.10
N PHE A 78 -23.10 -42.71 16.95
CA PHE A 78 -24.44 -42.14 16.84
C PHE A 78 -24.37 -40.63 16.95
N VAL A 79 -25.30 -39.91 16.32
CA VAL A 79 -25.46 -38.47 16.53
C VAL A 79 -25.94 -38.22 17.95
N SER A 80 -25.33 -37.25 18.65
CA SER A 80 -25.69 -36.91 20.01
C SER A 80 -27.15 -36.43 20.08
N ASP A 81 -27.90 -36.93 21.07
CA ASP A 81 -29.30 -36.58 21.29
C ASP A 81 -29.46 -35.13 21.82
N HIS A 82 -28.42 -34.58 22.44
CA HIS A 82 -28.44 -33.26 23.07
C HIS A 82 -28.26 -32.07 22.11
N LEU A 83 -27.92 -32.32 20.85
CA LEU A 83 -27.67 -31.25 19.87
C LEU A 83 -28.94 -30.53 19.40
N PHE A 84 -30.10 -31.17 19.53
CA PHE A 84 -31.36 -30.70 18.95
C PHE A 84 -32.42 -30.27 19.98
N ASP A 85 -32.10 -30.33 21.28
CA ASP A 85 -33.05 -29.96 22.35
C ASP A 85 -33.36 -28.45 22.39
N GLU A 86 -32.66 -27.59 21.63
CA GLU A 86 -32.88 -26.14 21.61
C GLU A 86 -33.08 -25.52 20.21
N HIS A 87 -33.06 -26.30 19.13
CA HIS A 87 -33.47 -25.78 17.83
C HIS A 87 -34.99 -25.80 17.76
N ALA A 88 -35.64 -24.74 18.25
CA ALA A 88 -37.02 -24.42 17.91
C ALA A 88 -37.21 -24.71 16.43
N GLU A 89 -38.20 -25.54 16.06
CA GLU A 89 -38.52 -25.89 14.67
C GLU A 89 -38.56 -24.60 13.83
N ALA A 90 -37.43 -24.28 13.21
CA ALA A 90 -37.30 -23.10 12.39
C ALA A 90 -37.97 -23.47 11.07
N GLN A 91 -39.31 -23.42 11.06
CA GLN A 91 -40.05 -23.18 9.84
C GLN A 91 -39.43 -21.93 9.25
N SER A 92 -38.62 -22.10 8.20
CA SER A 92 -38.13 -20.96 7.43
C SER A 92 -39.37 -20.17 7.06
N PRO A 93 -39.53 -18.92 7.56
CA PRO A 93 -40.75 -18.17 7.29
C PRO A 93 -40.89 -18.15 5.79
N ALA A 94 -42.01 -18.68 5.29
CA ALA A 94 -42.31 -18.59 3.86
C ALA A 94 -42.27 -17.11 3.54
N VAL A 95 -41.22 -16.68 2.85
CA VAL A 95 -41.05 -15.29 2.44
C VAL A 95 -42.18 -15.09 1.45
N SER A 96 -43.30 -14.54 1.93
CA SER A 96 -44.38 -14.12 1.05
C SER A 96 -43.78 -13.09 0.09
N ASP A 97 -44.22 -13.08 -1.17
CA ASP A 97 -43.92 -12.04 -2.18
C ASP A 97 -44.46 -10.64 -1.80
N ALA A 98 -44.66 -10.36 -0.51
CA ALA A 98 -44.91 -9.03 0.01
C ALA A 98 -43.69 -8.13 -0.26
N GLU A 99 -43.98 -6.88 -0.61
CA GLU A 99 -42.98 -5.84 -0.85
C GLU A 99 -41.93 -5.85 0.27
N GLN A 100 -40.68 -6.18 -0.10
CA GLN A 100 -39.56 -6.18 0.83
C GLN A 100 -39.42 -4.79 1.44
N PHE A 101 -39.24 -4.73 2.76
CA PHE A 101 -39.00 -3.48 3.46
C PHE A 101 -37.78 -2.76 2.87
N ASP A 102 -37.96 -1.51 2.46
CA ASP A 102 -36.90 -0.70 1.85
C ASP A 102 -35.93 -0.18 2.92
N TRP A 103 -34.92 -1.00 3.21
CA TRP A 103 -33.81 -0.60 4.07
C TRP A 103 -33.01 0.58 3.50
N GLN A 104 -32.97 0.76 2.19
CA GLN A 104 -32.24 1.86 1.56
C GLN A 104 -32.92 3.20 1.87
N GLY A 105 -34.25 3.25 1.82
CA GLY A 105 -35.04 4.42 2.24
C GLY A 105 -35.05 4.67 3.75
N ALA A 106 -34.84 3.65 4.58
CA ALA A 106 -34.79 3.78 6.04
C ALA A 106 -33.43 4.30 6.57
N CYS A 107 -32.36 4.14 5.81
CA CYS A 107 -31.04 4.64 6.18
C CYS A 107 -30.94 6.16 6.03
N ASN A 108 -30.25 6.82 6.97
CA ASN A 108 -29.96 8.25 6.86
C ASN A 108 -29.22 8.53 5.54
N THR A 109 -29.70 9.51 4.77
CA THR A 109 -29.13 9.94 3.49
C THR A 109 -27.83 10.74 3.64
N ALA A 110 -27.10 10.57 4.75
CA ALA A 110 -25.74 11.10 4.82
C ALA A 110 -24.98 10.52 3.63
N ALA A 111 -24.49 11.38 2.75
CA ALA A 111 -23.78 10.98 1.54
C ALA A 111 -22.47 10.28 1.95
N ILE A 112 -22.55 8.99 2.26
CA ILE A 112 -21.39 8.12 2.35
C ILE A 112 -21.04 7.84 0.90
N GLU A 113 -20.29 8.76 0.28
CA GLU A 113 -19.64 8.44 -1.00
C GLU A 113 -18.87 7.13 -0.79
N SER A 114 -19.17 6.13 -1.62
CA SER A 114 -18.51 4.84 -1.50
C SER A 114 -17.01 5.04 -1.69
N SER A 115 -16.24 4.97 -0.60
CA SER A 115 -14.78 4.97 -0.64
C SER A 115 -14.30 3.58 -1.04
N ARG A 116 -14.74 3.12 -2.23
CA ARG A 116 -14.23 1.88 -2.79
C ARG A 116 -12.73 2.03 -3.04
N PRO A 117 -11.93 0.96 -2.88
CA PRO A 117 -10.57 0.96 -3.36
C PRO A 117 -10.52 1.36 -4.85
N PRO A 118 -9.44 2.00 -5.32
CA PRO A 118 -9.32 2.48 -6.71
C PRO A 118 -8.99 1.34 -7.68
N TYR A 119 -9.15 0.08 -7.26
CA TYR A 119 -8.82 -1.13 -7.99
C TYR A 119 -9.95 -2.17 -7.78
N PRO A 120 -10.12 -3.11 -8.72
CA PRO A 120 -11.15 -4.13 -8.63
C PRO A 120 -10.88 -5.11 -7.47
N ASP A 121 -11.93 -5.79 -6.99
CA ASP A 121 -11.82 -6.77 -5.90
C ASP A 121 -10.87 -7.93 -6.25
N ASN A 122 -10.77 -8.26 -7.54
CA ASN A 122 -9.90 -9.32 -8.07
C ASN A 122 -8.54 -8.80 -8.57
N TRP A 123 -8.03 -7.71 -7.99
CA TRP A 123 -6.76 -7.10 -8.39
C TRP A 123 -5.57 -8.08 -8.39
N GLU A 124 -5.61 -9.13 -7.56
CA GLU A 124 -4.57 -10.18 -7.48
C GLU A 124 -4.45 -11.01 -8.76
N ASP A 125 -5.51 -11.06 -9.59
CA ASP A 125 -5.52 -11.78 -10.86
C ASP A 125 -4.75 -11.05 -11.97
N PHE A 126 -4.43 -9.77 -11.76
CA PHE A 126 -3.73 -8.96 -12.76
C PHE A 126 -2.23 -9.30 -12.75
N THR A 127 -1.65 -9.40 -13.95
CA THR A 127 -0.22 -9.74 -14.11
C THR A 127 0.71 -8.65 -13.58
N TYR A 128 0.32 -7.38 -13.70
CA TYR A 128 1.13 -6.22 -13.35
C TYR A 128 0.36 -5.18 -12.50
N PRO A 129 0.09 -5.47 -11.21
CA PRO A 129 -0.66 -4.56 -10.34
C PRO A 129 0.21 -3.44 -9.74
N PHE A 130 0.37 -2.33 -10.46
CA PHE A 130 1.08 -1.12 -9.95
C PHE A 130 0.19 -0.27 -9.03
N ILE A 131 -0.35 -0.87 -7.98
CA ILE A 131 -1.27 -0.23 -7.03
C ILE A 131 -0.64 -0.07 -5.65
N ASP A 132 -1.05 0.97 -4.93
CA ASP A 132 -0.51 1.29 -3.62
C ASP A 132 -1.13 0.45 -2.49
N GLY A 133 -0.38 0.31 -1.41
CA GLY A 133 -0.90 -0.13 -0.12
C GLY A 133 -1.23 -1.60 -0.02
N GLN A 134 -0.92 -2.38 -1.05
CA GLN A 134 -1.12 -3.82 -1.05
C GLN A 134 -0.01 -4.55 -0.27
N TYR A 135 -0.41 -5.70 0.25
CA TYR A 135 0.42 -6.54 1.08
C TYR A 135 1.16 -7.57 0.24
N ASP A 136 2.47 -7.68 0.45
CA ASP A 136 3.27 -8.74 -0.11
C ASP A 136 3.31 -9.93 0.87
N GLN A 137 2.62 -11.00 0.51
CA GLN A 137 2.51 -12.20 1.33
C GLN A 137 3.89 -12.84 1.63
N SER A 138 4.86 -12.69 0.72
CA SER A 138 6.20 -13.26 0.86
C SER A 138 7.06 -12.56 1.92
N LEU A 139 6.72 -11.30 2.24
CA LEU A 139 7.46 -10.48 3.20
C LEU A 139 6.95 -10.61 4.62
N PHE A 140 5.79 -11.25 4.83
CA PHE A 140 5.24 -11.38 6.16
C PHE A 140 6.02 -12.37 7.04
N PRO A 141 6.36 -11.96 8.27
CA PRO A 141 7.18 -12.76 9.17
C PRO A 141 6.31 -13.83 9.88
N LEU A 142 5.74 -14.77 9.10
CA LEU A 142 4.75 -15.74 9.56
C LEU A 142 5.23 -16.57 10.76
N ASN A 143 6.47 -17.04 10.73
CA ASN A 143 7.00 -17.88 11.80
C ASN A 143 7.19 -17.09 13.10
N GLN A 144 7.69 -15.85 13.00
CA GLN A 144 7.85 -14.96 14.14
C GLN A 144 6.49 -14.54 14.71
N TRP A 145 5.52 -14.24 13.84
CA TRP A 145 4.16 -13.93 14.26
C TRP A 145 3.49 -15.12 14.95
N ARG A 146 3.68 -16.35 14.42
CA ARG A 146 3.19 -17.59 15.03
C ARG A 146 3.82 -17.83 16.40
N GLU A 147 5.11 -17.55 16.55
CA GLU A 147 5.81 -17.64 17.83
C GLU A 147 5.23 -16.66 18.86
N CYS A 148 5.10 -15.38 18.51
CA CYS A 148 4.48 -14.37 19.39
C CYS A 148 3.04 -14.73 19.74
N SER A 149 2.28 -15.27 18.77
CA SER A 149 0.92 -15.77 19.00
C SER A 149 0.91 -16.88 20.05
N ARG A 150 1.79 -17.89 19.91
CA ARG A 150 1.92 -18.97 20.89
C ARG A 150 2.31 -18.44 22.28
N LEU A 151 3.26 -17.51 22.35
CA LEU A 151 3.68 -16.91 23.62
C LEU A 151 2.53 -16.14 24.29
N SER A 152 1.74 -15.39 23.52
CA SER A 152 0.58 -14.66 24.05
C SER A 152 -0.51 -15.57 24.63
N LEU A 153 -0.52 -16.86 24.26
CA LEU A 153 -1.47 -17.86 24.75
C LEU A 153 -0.97 -18.62 25.99
N ASN A 154 0.19 -18.25 26.55
CA ASN A 154 0.62 -18.79 27.84
C ASN A 154 -0.34 -18.36 28.95
N VAL A 155 -0.56 -19.21 29.97
CA VAL A 155 -1.56 -18.98 31.04
C VAL A 155 -1.42 -17.62 31.71
N ASP A 156 -0.20 -17.18 32.02
CA ASP A 156 0.03 -15.89 32.67
C ASP A 156 -0.19 -14.70 31.73
N GLU A 157 0.05 -14.88 30.43
CA GLU A 157 -0.26 -13.89 29.42
C GLU A 157 -1.78 -13.74 29.25
N ILE A 158 -2.51 -14.87 29.20
CA ILE A 158 -3.98 -14.89 29.15
C ILE A 158 -4.56 -14.13 30.33
N LYS A 159 -4.06 -14.34 31.56
CA LYS A 159 -4.52 -13.58 32.72
C LYS A 159 -4.36 -12.06 32.54
N SER A 160 -3.31 -11.63 31.84
CA SER A 160 -3.04 -10.21 31.59
C SER A 160 -4.01 -9.60 30.58
N TRP A 161 -4.20 -10.22 29.42
CA TRP A 161 -5.00 -9.64 28.33
C TRP A 161 -6.48 -10.04 28.33
N ALA A 162 -6.86 -11.13 29.00
CA ALA A 162 -8.25 -11.57 29.10
C ALA A 162 -9.03 -10.85 30.22
N GLY A 163 -8.34 -10.18 31.14
CA GLY A 163 -8.98 -9.33 32.14
C GLY A 163 -9.66 -8.11 31.52
N ASP A 164 -10.69 -7.58 32.20
CA ASP A 164 -11.31 -6.32 31.80
C ASP A 164 -10.38 -5.15 32.15
N SER A 165 -9.64 -4.65 31.16
CA SER A 165 -8.78 -3.46 31.31
C SER A 165 -9.56 -2.15 31.26
N GLY A 166 -10.90 -2.22 31.19
CA GLY A 166 -11.79 -1.09 31.02
C GLY A 166 -11.54 -0.42 29.67
N TYR A 167 -10.93 0.76 29.70
CA TYR A 167 -10.62 1.54 28.49
C TYR A 167 -9.13 1.56 28.15
N HIS A 168 -8.28 0.90 28.93
CA HIS A 168 -6.82 0.96 28.79
C HIS A 168 -6.31 0.02 27.69
N ASP A 169 -5.27 0.48 27.00
CA ASP A 169 -4.53 -0.32 26.03
C ASP A 169 -3.50 -1.21 26.73
N ASP A 170 -2.95 -2.20 26.03
CA ASP A 170 -1.93 -3.09 26.60
C ASP A 170 -0.67 -2.31 27.00
N ALA A 171 -0.31 -2.36 28.28
CA ALA A 171 0.79 -1.58 28.83
C ALA A 171 2.15 -1.95 28.22
N SER A 172 2.34 -3.22 27.84
CA SER A 172 3.58 -3.66 27.17
C SER A 172 3.64 -3.12 25.75
N LEU A 173 2.53 -3.10 25.01
CA LEU A 173 2.51 -2.48 23.68
C LEU A 173 2.82 -0.98 23.77
N ILE A 174 2.19 -0.26 24.71
CA ILE A 174 2.50 1.16 24.95
C ILE A 174 3.99 1.34 25.28
N HIS A 175 4.56 0.49 26.13
CA HIS A 175 5.99 0.53 26.46
C HIS A 175 6.86 0.36 25.22
N GLU A 176 6.60 -0.66 24.40
CA GLU A 176 7.39 -0.98 23.20
C GLU A 176 7.25 0.11 22.12
N ILE A 177 6.07 0.71 21.95
CA ILE A 177 5.88 1.88 21.07
C ILE A 177 6.78 3.03 21.53
N ARG A 178 6.78 3.34 22.83
CA ARG A 178 7.56 4.44 23.41
C ARG A 178 9.06 4.25 23.30
N THR A 179 9.54 3.02 23.47
CA THR A 179 10.99 2.76 23.58
C THR A 179 11.63 2.31 22.28
N LYS A 180 10.86 1.75 21.33
CA LYS A 180 11.42 1.18 20.08
C LYS A 180 10.89 1.80 18.79
N VAL A 181 9.63 2.25 18.78
CA VAL A 181 9.00 2.79 17.57
C VAL A 181 9.18 4.30 17.48
N LEU A 182 8.68 5.05 18.47
CA LEU A 182 8.70 6.51 18.49
C LEU A 182 10.11 7.14 18.43
N PRO A 183 11.15 6.60 19.10
CA PRO A 183 12.49 7.20 19.07
C PRO A 183 13.09 7.25 17.66
N ARG A 184 12.70 6.35 16.75
CA ARG A 184 13.14 6.38 15.33
C ARG A 184 12.65 7.60 14.58
N ARG A 185 11.56 8.21 15.05
CA ARG A 185 10.95 9.41 14.50
C ARG A 185 11.32 10.66 15.31
N GLY A 186 12.22 10.51 16.30
CA GLY A 186 12.60 11.57 17.23
C GLY A 186 11.55 11.91 18.28
N ILE A 187 10.46 11.11 18.38
CA ILE A 187 9.34 11.42 19.27
C ILE A 187 9.64 10.85 20.66
N GLN A 188 9.51 11.70 21.67
CA GLN A 188 9.43 11.30 23.08
C GLN A 188 7.99 11.51 23.56
N ALA A 189 7.43 10.50 24.24
CA ALA A 189 6.05 10.54 24.71
C ALA A 189 5.89 9.87 26.08
N GLY A 190 4.98 10.38 26.89
CA GLY A 190 4.43 9.75 28.09
C GLY A 190 3.57 8.53 27.76
N THR A 191 3.20 7.76 28.77
CA THR A 191 2.27 6.62 28.61
C THR A 191 0.83 7.06 28.36
N ASP A 192 0.47 8.23 28.88
CA ASP A 192 -0.82 8.91 28.76
C ASP A 192 -0.93 9.77 27.48
N GLU A 193 0.15 9.88 26.72
CA GLU A 193 0.21 10.58 25.43
C GLU A 193 -0.03 9.66 24.24
N ILE A 194 -0.28 8.36 24.47
CA ILE A 194 -0.45 7.36 23.41
C ILE A 194 -1.82 6.68 23.51
N LEU A 195 -2.47 6.54 22.36
CA LEU A 195 -3.70 5.75 22.21
C LEU A 195 -3.50 4.74 21.08
N VAL A 196 -3.70 3.44 21.38
CA VAL A 196 -3.70 2.40 20.35
C VAL A 196 -5.01 2.47 19.57
N THR A 197 -4.97 2.30 18.25
CA THR A 197 -6.15 2.42 17.40
C THR A 197 -6.26 1.24 16.44
N LEU A 198 -7.44 1.04 15.86
CA LEU A 198 -7.69 0.11 14.77
C LEU A 198 -7.22 0.70 13.43
N GLY A 199 -5.90 0.87 13.30
CA GLY A 199 -5.27 1.57 12.18
C GLY A 199 -5.38 3.10 12.27
N SER A 200 -4.79 3.80 11.29
CA SER A 200 -4.80 5.27 11.22
C SER A 200 -6.21 5.85 11.01
N GLN A 201 -7.09 5.15 10.29
CA GLN A 201 -8.44 5.62 10.01
C GLN A 201 -9.27 5.82 11.29
N GLN A 202 -9.12 4.96 12.31
CA GLN A 202 -9.79 5.19 13.59
C GLN A 202 -9.21 6.41 14.31
N ALA A 203 -7.88 6.61 14.29
CA ALA A 203 -7.27 7.81 14.86
C ALA A 203 -7.82 9.08 14.19
N LEU A 204 -7.85 9.11 12.85
CA LEU A 204 -8.41 10.23 12.08
C LEU A 204 -9.89 10.47 12.40
N TYR A 205 -10.69 9.40 12.52
CA TYR A 205 -12.08 9.51 12.94
C TYR A 205 -12.19 10.17 14.32
N LEU A 206 -11.46 9.67 15.32
CA LEU A 206 -11.49 10.22 16.68
C LEU A 206 -11.09 11.71 16.70
N VAL A 207 -9.98 12.05 16.03
CA VAL A 207 -9.49 13.43 15.95
C VAL A 207 -10.49 14.33 15.22
N SER A 208 -11.07 13.87 14.11
CA SER A 208 -12.08 14.64 13.38
C SER A 208 -13.31 14.95 14.25
N ARG A 209 -13.83 13.96 14.99
CA ARG A 209 -14.98 14.12 15.87
C ARG A 209 -14.72 15.04 17.07
N LEU A 210 -13.47 15.10 17.53
CA LEU A 210 -13.10 15.93 18.69
C LEU A 210 -12.76 17.36 18.31
N LEU A 211 -12.20 17.59 17.12
CA LEU A 211 -11.63 18.89 16.75
C LEU A 211 -12.40 19.59 15.62
N MET A 212 -13.09 18.85 14.75
CA MET A 212 -13.79 19.40 13.59
C MET A 212 -15.27 19.66 13.88
N ASN A 213 -15.73 20.85 13.54
CA ASN A 213 -17.12 21.27 13.60
C ASN A 213 -17.35 22.41 12.59
N THR A 214 -18.58 22.94 12.52
CA THR A 214 -18.98 24.00 11.58
C THR A 214 -18.22 25.32 11.68
N THR A 215 -17.47 25.55 12.76
CA THR A 215 -16.68 26.76 13.01
C THR A 215 -15.16 26.54 12.93
N THR A 216 -14.72 25.27 12.85
CA THR A 216 -13.30 24.94 12.73
C THR A 216 -12.91 24.96 11.25
N LEU A 217 -11.96 25.81 10.85
CA LEU A 217 -11.39 25.74 9.50
C LEU A 217 -10.29 24.68 9.43
N LEU A 218 -10.50 23.65 8.59
CA LEU A 218 -9.48 22.69 8.20
C LEU A 218 -8.76 23.18 6.93
N THR A 219 -7.44 23.23 6.96
CA THR A 219 -6.62 23.31 5.76
C THR A 219 -5.96 21.96 5.53
N MET A 220 -6.01 21.44 4.30
CA MET A 220 -5.37 20.17 3.93
C MET A 220 -4.62 20.29 2.60
N GLU A 221 -3.66 19.39 2.41
CA GLU A 221 -2.93 19.22 1.15
C GLU A 221 -3.88 18.95 -0.04
N GLU A 222 -3.56 19.51 -1.22
CA GLU A 222 -4.25 19.26 -2.49
C GLU A 222 -3.21 19.09 -3.62
N PRO A 223 -3.15 17.93 -4.30
CA PRO A 223 -3.93 16.72 -4.03
C PRO A 223 -3.64 16.14 -2.64
N GLY A 224 -4.64 15.49 -2.04
CA GLY A 224 -4.55 15.01 -0.65
C GLY A 224 -5.33 13.73 -0.38
N TYR A 225 -5.18 13.23 0.86
CA TYR A 225 -5.89 12.02 1.30
C TYR A 225 -7.41 12.23 1.37
N GLN A 226 -8.17 11.48 0.57
CA GLN A 226 -9.64 11.58 0.51
C GLN A 226 -10.32 11.31 1.86
N GLY A 227 -9.74 10.45 2.71
CA GLY A 227 -10.37 10.04 3.96
C GLY A 227 -10.61 11.19 4.94
N ILE A 228 -9.65 12.13 5.06
CA ILE A 228 -9.82 13.29 5.96
C ILE A 228 -10.85 14.28 5.41
N ARG A 229 -10.91 14.44 4.08
CA ARG A 229 -11.92 15.28 3.42
C ARG A 229 -13.34 14.77 3.70
N GLN A 230 -13.56 13.46 3.57
CA GLN A 230 -14.85 12.83 3.88
C GLN A 230 -15.22 12.99 5.36
N LEU A 231 -14.26 12.83 6.27
CA LEU A 231 -14.48 13.08 7.70
C LEU A 231 -14.84 14.55 7.98
N ALA A 232 -14.19 15.49 7.32
CA ALA A 232 -14.51 16.92 7.45
C ALA A 232 -15.93 17.23 6.96
N GLN A 233 -16.32 16.70 5.79
CA GLN A 233 -17.67 16.83 5.24
C GLN A 233 -18.74 16.25 6.19
N HIS A 234 -18.50 15.06 6.74
CA HIS A 234 -19.42 14.43 7.70
C HIS A 234 -19.58 15.26 8.99
N ASN A 235 -18.54 16.00 9.40
CA ASN A 235 -18.59 16.90 10.54
C ASN A 235 -19.00 18.34 10.18
N LEU A 236 -19.42 18.58 8.93
CA LEU A 236 -19.79 19.90 8.40
C LEU A 236 -18.68 20.95 8.59
N CYS A 237 -17.42 20.50 8.60
CA CYS A 237 -16.23 21.31 8.80
C CYS A 237 -15.84 22.01 7.49
N PRO A 238 -15.72 23.35 7.45
CA PRO A 238 -15.22 24.04 6.27
C PRO A 238 -13.78 23.63 5.95
N VAL A 239 -13.50 23.38 4.67
CA VAL A 239 -12.20 22.92 4.18
C VAL A 239 -11.59 23.93 3.21
N ARG A 240 -10.30 24.21 3.39
CA ARG A 240 -9.42 24.90 2.45
C ARG A 240 -8.31 23.96 2.01
N PHE A 241 -7.78 24.25 0.84
CA PHE A 241 -6.77 23.44 0.19
C PHE A 241 -5.50 24.27 0.03
N ALA A 242 -4.36 23.61 0.20
CA ALA A 242 -3.04 24.17 -0.07
C ALA A 242 -2.28 23.23 -1.00
N GLY A 243 -1.67 23.79 -2.04
CA GLY A 243 -0.92 23.06 -3.06
C GLY A 243 0.32 22.37 -2.51
N ILE A 244 0.88 21.48 -3.34
CA ILE A 244 2.14 20.79 -3.08
C ILE A 244 3.25 21.38 -3.94
N GLU A 245 4.28 21.89 -3.28
CA GLU A 245 5.55 22.32 -3.87
C GLU A 245 6.57 21.17 -3.84
N LYS A 246 7.75 21.41 -4.40
CA LYS A 246 8.85 20.42 -4.43
C LYS A 246 9.31 19.95 -3.04
N ASP A 247 9.09 20.75 -2.00
CA ASP A 247 9.56 20.48 -0.64
C ASP A 247 8.43 20.39 0.40
N GLY A 248 7.20 20.09 -0.07
CA GLY A 248 6.02 19.84 0.76
C GLY A 248 4.88 20.82 0.49
N ILE A 249 4.02 21.03 1.48
CA ILE A 249 2.86 21.93 1.39
C ILE A 249 3.27 23.40 1.15
N ALA A 250 2.52 24.11 0.31
CA ALA A 250 2.62 25.55 0.10
C ALA A 250 2.12 26.30 1.36
N LEU A 251 3.04 26.71 2.24
CA LEU A 251 2.70 27.32 3.53
C LEU A 251 2.08 28.72 3.40
N ASP A 252 2.32 29.42 2.30
CA ASP A 252 1.74 30.72 1.98
C ASP A 252 0.25 30.62 1.61
N GLU A 253 -0.20 29.46 1.13
CA GLU A 253 -1.62 29.16 0.89
C GLU A 253 -2.37 28.77 2.18
N VAL A 254 -1.66 28.53 3.29
CA VAL A 254 -2.28 28.24 4.59
C VAL A 254 -2.90 29.50 5.16
N CYS A 255 -4.23 29.54 5.14
CA CYS A 255 -5.04 30.66 5.59
C CYS A 255 -4.80 30.98 7.09
N PRO A 256 -4.68 32.26 7.51
CA PRO A 256 -4.50 32.62 8.93
C PRO A 256 -5.63 32.17 9.86
N GLN A 257 -6.84 31.93 9.32
CA GLN A 257 -8.00 31.43 10.06
C GLN A 257 -7.97 29.91 10.26
N THR A 258 -6.97 29.20 9.71
CA THR A 258 -6.80 27.76 9.88
C THR A 258 -6.78 27.42 11.37
N ARG A 259 -7.56 26.42 11.78
CA ARG A 259 -7.53 25.88 13.15
C ARG A 259 -6.95 24.46 13.19
N ILE A 260 -7.04 23.74 12.07
CA ILE A 260 -6.43 22.43 11.88
C ILE A 260 -5.73 22.39 10.53
N LEU A 261 -4.48 21.94 10.51
CA LEU A 261 -3.72 21.65 9.31
C LEU A 261 -3.50 20.14 9.22
N TYR A 262 -3.86 19.50 8.11
CA TYR A 262 -3.58 18.09 7.85
C TYR A 262 -2.44 17.95 6.84
N VAL A 263 -1.40 17.18 7.19
CA VAL A 263 -0.20 16.98 6.36
C VAL A 263 0.32 15.55 6.40
N THR A 264 0.99 15.14 5.32
CA THR A 264 1.67 13.85 5.17
C THR A 264 3.16 14.05 4.89
N PRO A 265 3.95 14.54 5.87
CA PRO A 265 5.24 15.19 5.61
C PRO A 265 6.37 14.23 5.21
N SER A 266 6.28 12.94 5.58
CA SER A 266 7.32 11.95 5.22
C SER A 266 7.23 11.55 3.75
N HIS A 267 6.03 11.21 3.29
CA HIS A 267 5.72 10.89 1.90
C HIS A 267 4.32 11.39 1.59
N GLN A 268 4.23 12.51 0.89
CA GLN A 268 2.98 13.20 0.64
C GLN A 268 1.99 12.29 -0.11
N VAL A 269 0.75 12.16 0.36
CA VAL A 269 -0.29 11.41 -0.37
C VAL A 269 -1.01 12.35 -1.33
N PRO A 270 -0.94 12.17 -2.66
CA PRO A 270 -0.41 11.00 -3.38
C PRO A 270 0.96 11.19 -4.05
N THR A 271 1.55 12.39 -3.99
CA THR A 271 2.69 12.77 -4.86
C THR A 271 4.03 12.15 -4.44
N ALA A 272 4.09 11.55 -3.25
CA ALA A 272 5.27 11.02 -2.58
C ALA A 272 6.38 12.06 -2.29
N VAL A 273 6.08 13.36 -2.46
CA VAL A 273 6.99 14.45 -2.08
C VAL A 273 7.34 14.34 -0.60
N THR A 274 8.62 14.50 -0.27
CA THR A 274 9.10 14.52 1.12
C THR A 274 9.29 15.96 1.57
N MET A 275 8.63 16.33 2.67
CA MET A 275 8.74 17.68 3.24
C MET A 275 10.15 17.92 3.80
N SER A 276 10.78 19.02 3.36
CA SER A 276 12.14 19.40 3.77
C SER A 276 12.21 19.74 5.26
N ARG A 277 13.43 19.73 5.82
CA ARG A 277 13.63 20.11 7.22
C ARG A 277 13.25 21.57 7.45
N GLU A 278 13.63 22.44 6.53
CA GLU A 278 13.34 23.87 6.56
C GLU A 278 11.84 24.13 6.56
N LYS A 279 11.08 23.42 5.70
CA LYS A 279 9.61 23.51 5.65
C LYS A 279 8.97 23.01 6.95
N ARG A 280 9.47 21.91 7.53
CA ARG A 280 9.01 21.38 8.82
C ARG A 280 9.20 22.39 9.96
N ASP A 281 10.38 23.01 10.05
CA ASP A 281 10.68 24.02 11.08
C ASP A 281 9.78 25.27 10.88
N ALA A 282 9.59 25.72 9.64
CA ALA A 282 8.70 26.83 9.32
C ALA A 282 7.23 26.54 9.65
N LEU A 283 6.75 25.33 9.36
CA LEU A 283 5.37 24.90 9.67
C LEU A 283 5.12 24.93 11.18
N ILE A 284 6.04 24.39 11.99
CA ILE A 284 5.90 24.39 13.46
C ILE A 284 5.91 25.81 14.02
N GLN A 285 6.82 26.66 13.54
CA GLN A 285 6.84 28.07 13.93
C GLN A 285 5.52 28.78 13.60
N ARG A 286 4.98 28.51 12.41
CA ARG A 286 3.70 29.06 11.98
C ARG A 286 2.53 28.55 12.82
N ALA A 287 2.48 27.26 13.12
CA ALA A 287 1.45 26.66 13.99
C ALA A 287 1.44 27.28 15.39
N ASN A 288 2.63 27.59 15.93
CA ASN A 288 2.78 28.28 17.20
C ASN A 288 2.31 29.75 17.14
N HIS A 289 2.65 30.46 16.07
CA HIS A 289 2.30 31.87 15.89
C HIS A 289 0.80 32.09 15.62
N ASP A 290 0.21 31.29 14.72
CA ASP A 290 -1.18 31.43 14.27
C ASP A 290 -2.18 30.63 15.12
N ASP A 291 -1.70 29.87 16.11
CA ASP A 291 -2.51 29.07 17.03
C ASP A 291 -3.38 28.01 16.33
N PHE A 292 -2.76 27.11 15.56
CA PHE A 292 -3.47 25.96 14.96
C PHE A 292 -2.86 24.60 15.34
N ILE A 293 -3.69 23.56 15.23
CA ILE A 293 -3.31 22.16 15.46
C ILE A 293 -2.81 21.55 14.15
N VAL A 294 -1.77 20.73 14.22
CA VAL A 294 -1.28 19.97 13.06
C VAL A 294 -1.63 18.49 13.25
N ILE A 295 -2.28 17.89 12.27
CA ILE A 295 -2.45 16.44 12.18
C ILE A 295 -1.38 15.93 11.22
N GLU A 296 -0.38 15.25 11.77
CA GLU A 296 0.69 14.56 11.03
C GLU A 296 0.28 13.11 10.82
N ASP A 297 -0.10 12.73 9.59
CA ASP A 297 -0.34 11.33 9.21
C ASP A 297 0.92 10.71 8.61
N ASP A 298 1.60 9.87 9.39
CA ASP A 298 2.89 9.24 9.07
C ASP A 298 2.71 7.75 8.76
N TYR A 299 1.98 7.47 7.67
CA TYR A 299 1.53 6.14 7.26
C TYR A 299 2.61 5.25 6.62
N GLU A 300 3.69 5.84 6.10
CA GLU A 300 4.79 5.13 5.42
C GLU A 300 6.16 5.68 5.82
N SER A 301 6.29 6.08 7.08
CA SER A 301 7.55 6.60 7.64
C SER A 301 8.74 5.67 7.39
N GLU A 302 8.45 4.37 7.26
CA GLU A 302 9.38 3.28 7.10
C GLU A 302 9.77 2.94 5.65
N ALA A 303 9.57 3.84 4.68
CA ALA A 303 9.97 3.62 3.28
C ALA A 303 11.01 4.64 2.76
N ASN A 304 11.72 5.32 3.65
CA ASN A 304 12.86 6.17 3.27
C ASN A 304 14.11 5.31 3.07
N PHE A 305 14.51 5.07 1.81
CA PHE A 305 15.68 4.25 1.45
C PHE A 305 16.78 4.99 0.68
N ILE A 306 16.60 6.27 0.32
CA ILE A 306 17.62 7.07 -0.38
C ILE A 306 18.48 7.87 0.62
N SER A 307 17.88 8.40 1.70
CA SER A 307 18.56 9.16 2.75
C SER A 307 18.05 8.80 4.14
N ASN A 308 18.75 9.25 5.19
CA ASN A 308 18.21 9.19 6.54
C ASN A 308 16.86 9.93 6.60
N PRO A 309 15.82 9.34 7.19
CA PRO A 309 14.51 9.97 7.26
C PRO A 309 14.57 11.23 8.13
N ASN A 310 13.89 12.29 7.69
CA ASN A 310 13.68 13.47 8.52
C ASN A 310 12.89 13.08 9.80
N PRO A 311 13.19 13.68 10.96
CA PRO A 311 12.38 13.53 12.17
C PRO A 311 10.93 13.97 11.92
N ALA A 312 9.97 13.33 12.61
CA ALA A 312 8.56 13.69 12.51
C ALA A 312 8.30 15.13 12.98
N LEU A 313 7.27 15.80 12.46
CA LEU A 313 6.85 17.13 12.93
C LEU A 313 6.60 17.13 14.44
N LYS A 314 6.02 16.04 14.97
CA LYS A 314 5.79 15.87 16.41
C LYS A 314 7.06 15.93 17.26
N SER A 315 8.21 15.56 16.71
CA SER A 315 9.50 15.65 17.43
C SER A 315 9.99 17.08 17.59
N LEU A 316 9.54 17.99 16.72
CA LEU A 316 9.89 19.41 16.73
C LEU A 316 8.89 20.25 17.55
N ASP A 317 7.77 19.65 17.92
CA ASP A 317 6.67 20.30 18.64
C ASP A 317 6.99 20.48 20.13
N THR A 318 7.21 21.72 20.52
CA THR A 318 7.47 22.13 21.92
C THR A 318 6.24 22.67 22.64
N GLN A 319 5.12 22.89 21.94
CA GLN A 319 3.90 23.48 22.50
C GLN A 319 2.71 22.52 22.55
N GLY A 320 2.89 21.26 22.13
CA GLY A 320 1.85 20.23 22.18
C GLY A 320 0.76 20.41 21.12
N ARG A 321 1.11 20.99 19.96
CA ARG A 321 0.17 21.31 18.87
C ARG A 321 0.05 20.23 17.80
N VAL A 322 0.96 19.26 17.80
CA VAL A 322 0.98 18.22 16.77
C VAL A 322 0.32 16.94 17.30
N VAL A 323 -0.62 16.41 16.54
CA VAL A 323 -1.20 15.07 16.68
C VAL A 323 -0.51 14.17 15.67
N TYR A 324 0.30 13.25 16.16
CA TYR A 324 0.98 12.26 15.32
C TYR A 324 0.11 11.02 15.17
N ILE A 325 -0.05 10.52 13.95
CA ILE A 325 -0.80 9.30 13.65
C ILE A 325 0.11 8.38 12.84
N SER A 326 0.13 7.09 13.20
CA SER A 326 0.86 6.08 12.44
C SER A 326 0.17 4.72 12.51
N SER A 327 0.63 3.76 11.70
CA SER A 327 0.02 2.44 11.59
C SER A 327 1.02 1.31 11.36
N PHE A 328 0.86 0.21 12.12
CA PHE A 328 1.55 -1.05 11.85
C PHE A 328 0.95 -1.83 10.68
N SER A 329 -0.27 -1.49 10.26
CA SER A 329 -1.05 -2.28 9.29
C SER A 329 -0.47 -2.19 7.88
N LYS A 330 0.12 -1.06 7.51
CA LYS A 330 0.82 -0.90 6.23
C LYS A 330 2.12 -1.69 6.23
N ALA A 331 2.89 -1.57 7.31
CA ALA A 331 4.19 -2.21 7.49
C ALA A 331 4.12 -3.76 7.54
N LEU A 332 3.12 -4.31 8.22
CA LEU A 332 2.99 -5.77 8.44
C LEU A 332 1.93 -6.40 7.56
N ALA A 333 0.64 -6.14 7.83
CA ALA A 333 -0.46 -6.70 7.07
C ALA A 333 -1.75 -5.89 7.30
N PRO A 334 -2.54 -5.58 6.25
CA PRO A 334 -3.80 -4.85 6.37
C PRO A 334 -4.83 -5.51 7.29
N GLY A 335 -4.79 -6.84 7.41
CA GLY A 335 -5.66 -7.60 8.30
C GLY A 335 -5.38 -7.39 9.80
N LEU A 336 -4.19 -6.89 10.16
CA LEU A 336 -3.82 -6.68 11.56
C LEU A 336 -4.63 -5.54 12.20
N ARG A 337 -4.93 -4.49 11.41
CA ARG A 337 -5.67 -3.29 11.84
C ARG A 337 -5.18 -2.75 13.18
N LEU A 338 -3.87 -2.55 13.32
CA LEU A 338 -3.27 -1.86 14.45
C LEU A 338 -2.60 -0.56 13.99
N GLY A 339 -2.79 0.49 14.78
CA GLY A 339 -2.14 1.77 14.68
C GLY A 339 -2.12 2.45 16.03
N PHE A 340 -1.65 3.69 16.05
CA PHE A 340 -1.65 4.50 17.27
C PHE A 340 -1.62 5.98 16.91
N MET A 341 -1.99 6.80 17.89
CA MET A 341 -1.79 8.24 17.83
C MET A 341 -1.05 8.73 19.06
N VAL A 342 -0.23 9.77 18.87
CA VAL A 342 0.50 10.46 19.93
C VAL A 342 0.05 11.91 19.97
N ALA A 343 -0.45 12.36 21.11
CA ALA A 343 -0.95 13.72 21.29
C ALA A 343 -0.89 14.13 22.76
N SER A 344 -1.32 15.36 23.06
CA SER A 344 -1.40 15.83 24.45
C SER A 344 -2.26 14.88 25.32
N PRO A 345 -1.93 14.70 26.62
CA PRO A 345 -2.67 13.80 27.49
C PRO A 345 -4.18 14.10 27.56
N ALA A 346 -4.53 15.39 27.52
CA ALA A 346 -5.92 15.84 27.51
C ALA A 346 -6.68 15.36 26.26
N LEU A 347 -6.06 15.41 25.08
CA LEU A 347 -6.68 14.92 23.85
C LEU A 347 -6.81 13.39 23.86
N ILE A 348 -5.77 12.69 24.32
CA ILE A 348 -5.77 11.23 24.43
C ILE A 348 -6.87 10.73 25.37
N GLN A 349 -7.07 11.42 26.50
CA GLN A 349 -8.15 11.10 27.43
C GLN A 349 -9.53 11.22 26.76
N ARG A 350 -9.79 12.33 26.04
CA ARG A 350 -11.05 12.53 25.32
C ARG A 350 -11.24 11.53 24.19
N ALA A 351 -10.18 11.20 23.46
CA ALA A 351 -10.21 10.21 22.41
C ALA A 351 -10.50 8.80 22.94
N ARG A 352 -9.96 8.44 24.11
CA ARG A 352 -10.28 7.17 24.78
C ARG A 352 -11.75 7.09 25.17
N GLN A 353 -12.33 8.17 25.70
CA GLN A 353 -13.76 8.26 26.03
C GLN A 353 -14.64 8.14 24.78
N LEU A 354 -14.28 8.84 23.69
CA LEU A 354 -15.01 8.76 22.43
C LEU A 354 -14.90 7.36 21.81
N ARG A 355 -13.71 6.75 21.81
CA ARG A 355 -13.48 5.40 21.30
C ARG A 355 -14.40 4.40 21.99
N ALA A 356 -14.55 4.51 23.31
CA ALA A 356 -15.40 3.63 24.12
C ALA A 356 -16.88 3.59 23.71
N LEU A 357 -17.38 4.60 22.98
CA LEU A 357 -18.73 4.58 22.39
C LEU A 357 -18.85 3.59 21.21
N MET A 358 -17.74 3.27 20.55
CA MET A 358 -17.67 2.33 19.44
C MET A 358 -17.12 0.98 19.89
N LEU A 359 -16.01 1.00 20.66
CA LEU A 359 -15.34 -0.15 21.24
C LEU A 359 -14.41 0.31 22.36
N ARG A 360 -14.27 -0.47 23.43
CA ARG A 360 -13.46 -0.05 24.60
C ARG A 360 -11.99 0.18 24.23
N HIS A 361 -11.34 -0.84 23.69
CA HIS A 361 -9.97 -0.83 23.18
C HIS A 361 -9.80 -1.87 22.06
N PRO A 362 -8.79 -1.75 21.19
CA PRO A 362 -8.43 -2.80 20.23
C PRO A 362 -8.24 -4.17 20.92
N PRO A 363 -8.44 -5.30 20.23
CA PRO A 363 -8.33 -6.63 20.86
C PRO A 363 -7.02 -6.81 21.63
N ALA A 364 -7.11 -7.04 22.94
CA ALA A 364 -5.94 -7.02 23.84
C ALA A 364 -4.95 -8.14 23.53
N ASN A 365 -5.45 -9.32 23.14
CA ASN A 365 -4.61 -10.42 22.65
C ASN A 365 -3.76 -9.99 21.43
N ASN A 366 -4.34 -9.26 20.47
CA ASN A 366 -3.63 -8.79 19.29
C ASN A 366 -2.61 -7.69 19.64
N GLN A 367 -2.96 -6.80 20.58
CA GLN A 367 -2.01 -5.84 21.14
C GLN A 367 -0.83 -6.54 21.81
N ARG A 368 -1.10 -7.63 22.56
CA ARG A 368 -0.06 -8.41 23.25
C ARG A 368 0.89 -9.11 22.30
N ILE A 369 0.36 -9.71 21.23
CA ILE A 369 1.18 -10.31 20.16
C ILE A 369 2.10 -9.26 19.56
N MET A 370 1.58 -8.06 19.25
CA MET A 370 2.38 -6.96 18.72
C MET A 370 3.45 -6.49 19.73
N ALA A 371 3.11 -6.40 21.02
CA ALA A 371 4.06 -6.06 22.07
C ALA A 371 5.23 -7.06 22.08
N LEU A 372 4.97 -8.36 22.07
CA LEU A 372 5.99 -9.40 22.00
C LEU A 372 6.81 -9.32 20.71
N PHE A 373 6.16 -9.03 19.58
CA PHE A 373 6.80 -8.91 18.28
C PHE A 373 7.80 -7.75 18.21
N LEU A 374 7.47 -6.62 18.84
CA LEU A 374 8.39 -5.50 19.07
C LEU A 374 9.46 -5.87 20.11
N SER A 375 9.05 -6.55 21.18
CA SER A 375 9.92 -6.89 22.31
C SER A 375 11.12 -7.73 21.85
N LEU A 376 10.84 -8.76 21.05
CA LEU A 376 11.81 -9.72 20.51
C LEU A 376 12.60 -9.18 19.29
N GLY A 377 12.35 -7.94 18.86
CA GLY A 377 13.07 -7.31 17.75
C GLY A 377 12.68 -7.81 16.36
N TYR A 378 11.59 -8.58 16.24
CA TYR A 378 11.13 -9.09 14.95
C TYR A 378 10.60 -7.98 14.03
N TYR A 379 10.04 -6.91 14.61
CA TYR A 379 9.66 -5.73 13.83
C TYR A 379 10.86 -5.14 13.07
N ASP A 380 12.00 -5.00 13.74
CA ASP A 380 13.19 -4.39 13.16
C ASP A 380 13.78 -5.21 12.03
N MET A 381 13.82 -6.52 12.23
CA MET A 381 14.19 -7.47 11.19
C MET A 381 13.25 -7.37 9.99
N THR A 382 11.94 -7.33 10.23
CA THR A 382 10.91 -7.28 9.19
C THR A 382 11.02 -5.97 8.42
N MET A 383 11.20 -4.85 9.12
CA MET A 383 11.38 -3.55 8.48
C MET A 383 12.61 -3.57 7.60
N ARG A 384 13.77 -4.03 8.06
CA ARG A 384 14.99 -4.13 7.22
C ARG A 384 14.76 -4.92 5.93
N ARG A 385 14.03 -6.03 5.99
CA ARG A 385 13.69 -6.83 4.80
C ARG A 385 12.75 -6.09 3.86
N LEU A 386 11.73 -5.44 4.41
CA LEU A 386 10.78 -4.62 3.66
C LEU A 386 11.50 -3.46 2.95
N TYR A 387 12.37 -2.74 3.66
CA TYR A 387 13.20 -1.68 3.09
C TYR A 387 14.03 -2.16 1.90
N GLN A 388 14.72 -3.30 2.06
CA GLN A 388 15.53 -3.86 0.98
C GLN A 388 14.66 -4.21 -0.23
N ALA A 389 13.54 -4.89 -0.02
CA ALA A 389 12.63 -5.29 -1.10
C ALA A 389 12.04 -4.07 -1.83
N ILE A 390 11.56 -3.06 -1.11
CA ILE A 390 11.00 -1.84 -1.71
C ILE A 390 12.10 -1.07 -2.46
N SER A 391 13.31 -0.95 -1.89
CA SER A 391 14.44 -0.27 -2.54
C SER A 391 14.82 -0.92 -3.87
N GLU A 392 14.95 -2.25 -3.90
CA GLU A 392 15.26 -2.99 -5.13
C GLU A 392 14.16 -2.84 -6.20
N ARG A 393 12.89 -2.83 -5.79
CA ARG A 393 11.74 -2.62 -6.68
C ARG A 393 11.66 -1.20 -7.19
N TRP A 394 11.95 -0.22 -6.33
CA TRP A 394 12.00 1.19 -6.70
C TRP A 394 13.10 1.47 -7.72
N GLN A 395 14.28 0.90 -7.51
CA GLN A 395 15.38 0.98 -8.48
C GLN A 395 14.97 0.38 -9.82
N GLU A 396 14.37 -0.82 -9.83
CA GLU A 396 13.89 -1.46 -11.06
C GLU A 396 12.84 -0.61 -11.79
N LEU A 397 11.89 -0.02 -11.04
CA LEU A 397 10.90 0.89 -11.61
C LEU A 397 11.57 2.11 -12.22
N ARG A 398 12.49 2.74 -11.49
CA ARG A 398 13.23 3.92 -11.97
C ARG A 398 13.98 3.62 -13.26
N GLU A 399 14.67 2.48 -13.32
CA GLU A 399 15.38 2.05 -14.52
C GLU A 399 14.44 1.79 -15.69
N ALA A 400 13.35 1.06 -15.46
CA ALA A 400 12.37 0.77 -16.49
C ALA A 400 11.69 2.04 -17.03
N LEU A 401 11.30 2.97 -16.15
CA LEU A 401 10.69 4.24 -16.54
C LEU A 401 11.65 5.10 -17.37
N ASN A 402 12.91 5.23 -16.95
CA ASN A 402 13.93 5.93 -17.73
C ASN A 402 14.15 5.28 -19.10
N HIS A 403 14.13 3.95 -19.16
CA HIS A 403 14.42 3.22 -20.38
C HIS A 403 13.27 3.27 -21.40
N TYR A 404 12.03 3.00 -20.99
CA TYR A 404 10.91 2.85 -21.92
C TYR A 404 10.07 4.12 -22.08
N LEU A 405 10.09 5.03 -21.10
CA LEU A 405 9.19 6.18 -21.03
C LEU A 405 9.92 7.53 -20.90
N GLY A 406 11.25 7.52 -20.92
CA GLY A 406 12.13 8.70 -20.76
C GLY A 406 11.63 10.00 -21.41
N PRO A 407 11.26 10.00 -22.71
CA PRO A 407 10.82 11.20 -23.41
C PRO A 407 9.40 11.65 -23.09
N TYR A 408 8.59 10.79 -22.47
CA TYR A 408 7.13 10.93 -22.42
C TYR A 408 6.59 11.24 -21.04
N ILE A 409 7.39 11.00 -20.00
CA ILE A 409 6.96 11.18 -18.62
C ILE A 409 7.91 12.03 -17.80
N VAL A 410 7.36 12.65 -16.76
CA VAL A 410 8.11 13.29 -15.68
C VAL A 410 7.57 12.75 -14.37
N THR A 411 8.43 12.36 -13.45
CA THR A 411 8.05 11.88 -12.11
C THR A 411 8.32 12.94 -11.05
N SER A 412 7.71 12.83 -9.87
CA SER A 412 8.06 13.69 -8.74
C SER A 412 9.49 13.43 -8.24
N GLU A 413 10.11 14.46 -7.68
CA GLU A 413 11.39 14.37 -6.95
C GLU A 413 11.15 13.72 -5.59
N THR A 414 11.15 12.39 -5.54
CA THR A 414 10.88 11.62 -4.32
C THR A 414 12.18 11.08 -3.71
N MET A 415 12.32 11.19 -2.39
CA MET A 415 13.46 10.61 -1.65
C MET A 415 13.23 9.15 -1.18
N GLY A 416 12.25 8.47 -1.77
CA GLY A 416 11.85 7.11 -1.44
C GLY A 416 10.34 6.93 -1.49
N GLY A 417 9.83 5.95 -0.75
CA GLY A 417 8.42 5.58 -0.74
C GLY A 417 8.10 4.39 -1.65
N SER A 418 6.87 3.90 -1.54
CA SER A 418 6.38 2.74 -2.26
C SER A 418 5.56 3.08 -3.51
N THR A 419 5.41 4.38 -3.81
CA THR A 419 4.63 4.89 -4.94
C THR A 419 5.35 5.98 -5.72
N CYS A 420 5.23 5.95 -7.04
CA CYS A 420 5.77 6.96 -7.94
C CYS A 420 4.63 7.76 -8.58
N TRP A 421 4.70 9.09 -8.48
CA TRP A 421 3.77 10.00 -9.14
C TRP A 421 4.28 10.33 -10.54
N VAL A 422 3.47 10.07 -11.56
CA VAL A 422 3.88 10.15 -12.97
C VAL A 422 3.00 11.15 -13.70
N LYS A 423 3.63 12.15 -14.31
CA LYS A 423 3.03 12.98 -15.35
C LYS A 423 3.24 12.32 -16.70
N GLY A 424 2.16 11.86 -17.32
CA GLY A 424 2.12 11.37 -18.68
C GLY A 424 2.22 12.47 -19.74
N PRO A 425 2.26 12.09 -21.02
CA PRO A 425 2.38 13.03 -22.12
C PRO A 425 1.17 13.97 -22.24
N PRO A 426 1.32 15.15 -22.86
CA PRO A 426 0.22 16.07 -23.11
C PRO A 426 -0.94 15.39 -23.84
N GLY A 427 -2.18 15.63 -23.39
CA GLY A 427 -3.39 15.04 -23.97
C GLY A 427 -3.73 13.64 -23.45
N LEU A 428 -2.89 13.02 -22.61
CA LEU A 428 -3.24 11.78 -21.92
C LEU A 428 -4.39 12.03 -20.94
N ASN A 429 -5.42 11.19 -21.00
CA ASN A 429 -6.47 11.09 -19.99
C ASN A 429 -6.23 9.83 -19.13
N SER A 430 -5.87 10.02 -17.86
CA SER A 430 -5.40 8.97 -16.96
C SER A 430 -6.46 7.91 -16.66
N GLN A 431 -7.74 8.27 -16.61
CA GLN A 431 -8.83 7.31 -16.40
C GLN A 431 -8.98 6.37 -17.59
N LYS A 432 -9.05 6.92 -18.80
CA LYS A 432 -9.12 6.11 -20.04
C LYS A 432 -7.87 5.25 -20.19
N PHE A 433 -6.71 5.82 -19.86
CA PHE A 433 -5.45 5.11 -19.90
C PHE A 433 -5.40 3.95 -18.89
N ALA A 434 -5.87 4.16 -17.65
CA ALA A 434 -5.96 3.12 -16.64
C ALA A 434 -6.91 1.99 -17.05
N ALA A 435 -8.05 2.32 -17.67
CA ALA A 435 -8.97 1.31 -18.20
C ALA A 435 -8.33 0.48 -19.33
N ALA A 436 -7.67 1.12 -20.29
CA ALA A 436 -6.96 0.43 -21.38
C ALA A 436 -5.78 -0.40 -20.88
N ALA A 437 -5.07 0.06 -19.85
CA ALA A 437 -3.99 -0.68 -19.20
C ALA A 437 -4.54 -1.94 -18.49
N ALA A 438 -5.70 -1.84 -17.84
CA ALA A 438 -6.34 -2.97 -17.16
C ALA A 438 -6.71 -4.08 -18.14
N GLU A 439 -7.17 -3.76 -19.36
CA GLU A 439 -7.41 -4.75 -20.42
C GLU A 439 -6.15 -5.53 -20.84
N LYS A 440 -4.96 -4.96 -20.61
CA LYS A 440 -3.65 -5.60 -20.84
C LYS A 440 -3.10 -6.28 -19.57
N GLY A 441 -3.88 -6.35 -18.50
CA GLY A 441 -3.45 -6.94 -17.23
C GLY A 441 -2.56 -6.04 -16.38
N ILE A 442 -2.56 -4.73 -16.63
CA ILE A 442 -1.78 -3.72 -15.91
C ILE A 442 -2.72 -2.83 -15.10
N LEU A 443 -2.59 -2.80 -13.78
CA LEU A 443 -3.34 -1.85 -12.95
C LEU A 443 -2.45 -0.66 -12.62
N ILE A 444 -2.97 0.55 -12.82
CA ILE A 444 -2.37 1.81 -12.43
C ILE A 444 -3.43 2.65 -11.72
N GLU A 445 -3.02 3.62 -10.89
CA GLU A 445 -3.96 4.43 -10.14
C GLU A 445 -4.18 5.81 -10.81
N PRO A 446 -5.38 6.10 -11.33
CA PRO A 446 -5.73 7.46 -11.75
C PRO A 446 -5.85 8.38 -10.53
N VAL A 447 -5.63 9.68 -10.75
CA VAL A 447 -5.38 10.62 -9.65
C VAL A 447 -6.60 11.37 -9.14
N ASP A 448 -7.73 11.29 -9.85
CA ASP A 448 -8.91 12.11 -9.59
C ASP A 448 -9.39 12.09 -8.15
N ARG A 449 -9.32 10.94 -7.51
CA ARG A 449 -9.80 10.76 -6.13
C ARG A 449 -9.05 11.62 -5.11
N PHE A 450 -7.81 11.99 -5.41
CA PHE A 450 -6.98 12.80 -4.53
C PHE A 450 -7.30 14.29 -4.64
N TYR A 451 -7.97 14.71 -5.71
CA TYR A 451 -8.40 16.09 -5.90
C TYR A 451 -9.83 16.32 -5.40
N SER A 452 -10.04 17.44 -4.74
CA SER A 452 -11.36 17.95 -4.41
C SER A 452 -11.85 18.99 -5.43
N THR A 453 -10.95 19.71 -6.09
CA THR A 453 -11.31 20.78 -7.03
C THR A 453 -11.77 20.20 -8.38
N THR A 454 -12.42 21.04 -9.18
CA THR A 454 -12.86 20.69 -10.55
C THR A 454 -11.74 20.78 -11.57
N GLU A 455 -10.69 21.56 -11.29
CA GLU A 455 -9.50 21.67 -12.14
C GLU A 455 -8.53 20.53 -11.78
N ARG A 456 -8.73 19.38 -12.44
CA ARG A 456 -7.94 18.17 -12.19
C ARG A 456 -6.94 17.94 -13.32
N PRO A 457 -5.70 17.56 -13.00
CA PRO A 457 -4.75 17.26 -14.04
C PRO A 457 -5.04 15.87 -14.63
N GLU A 458 -5.48 15.85 -15.89
CA GLU A 458 -5.89 14.60 -16.55
C GLU A 458 -4.72 13.67 -16.87
N SER A 459 -3.52 14.22 -17.05
CA SER A 459 -2.37 13.45 -17.54
C SER A 459 -1.53 12.81 -16.43
N TYR A 460 -2.00 12.76 -15.19
CA TYR A 460 -1.24 12.16 -14.08
C TYR A 460 -1.82 10.83 -13.64
N PHE A 461 -0.94 9.93 -13.22
CA PHE A 461 -1.26 8.62 -12.62
C PHE A 461 -0.19 8.24 -11.60
N ARG A 462 -0.49 7.26 -10.75
CA ARG A 462 0.41 6.76 -9.72
C ARG A 462 0.73 5.27 -9.96
N LEU A 463 1.99 4.91 -9.73
CA LEU A 463 2.49 3.53 -9.83
C LEU A 463 2.97 3.08 -8.45
N GLY A 464 2.28 2.12 -7.84
CA GLY A 464 2.72 1.46 -6.61
C GLY A 464 3.63 0.26 -6.89
N VAL A 465 4.68 0.06 -6.08
CA VAL A 465 5.61 -1.08 -6.22
C VAL A 465 5.66 -1.97 -4.98
N ARG A 466 4.82 -1.70 -3.97
CA ARG A 466 4.90 -2.37 -2.67
C ARG A 466 4.66 -3.87 -2.76
N SER A 467 3.63 -4.32 -3.47
CA SER A 467 3.26 -5.75 -3.60
C SER A 467 3.77 -6.40 -4.89
N LEU A 468 4.28 -5.61 -5.84
CA LEU A 468 4.66 -6.09 -7.16
C LEU A 468 6.04 -6.77 -7.11
N PRO A 469 6.17 -8.05 -7.50
CA PRO A 469 7.46 -8.71 -7.60
C PRO A 469 8.40 -7.98 -8.57
N LYS A 470 9.69 -7.92 -8.23
CA LYS A 470 10.70 -7.17 -9.00
C LYS A 470 10.73 -7.58 -10.48
N ASP A 471 10.66 -8.88 -10.76
CA ASP A 471 10.70 -9.45 -12.11
C ASP A 471 9.49 -9.07 -12.99
N LYS A 472 8.40 -8.58 -12.38
CA LYS A 472 7.20 -8.11 -13.07
C LYS A 472 7.22 -6.62 -13.41
N ILE A 473 8.07 -5.84 -12.74
CA ILE A 473 8.13 -4.39 -12.91
C ILE A 473 8.52 -4.01 -14.34
N ARG A 474 9.68 -4.49 -14.81
CA ARG A 474 10.20 -4.14 -16.14
C ARG A 474 9.26 -4.55 -17.28
N PRO A 475 8.76 -5.80 -17.36
CA PRO A 475 7.79 -6.18 -18.39
C PRO A 475 6.48 -5.38 -18.33
N GLY A 476 6.01 -5.04 -17.13
CA GLY A 476 4.81 -4.21 -16.95
C GLY A 476 4.99 -2.80 -17.51
N ILE A 477 6.14 -2.16 -17.22
CA ILE A 477 6.46 -0.83 -17.76
C ILE A 477 6.67 -0.86 -19.28
N GLU A 478 7.31 -1.91 -19.82
CA GLU A 478 7.46 -2.06 -21.27
C GLU A 478 6.09 -2.11 -21.97
N GLN A 479 5.13 -2.88 -21.44
CA GLN A 479 3.79 -2.94 -22.00
C GLN A 479 3.04 -1.60 -21.85
N LEU A 480 3.22 -0.92 -20.71
CA LEU A 480 2.65 0.41 -20.49
C LEU A 480 3.18 1.43 -21.51
N ALA A 481 4.47 1.34 -21.87
CA ALA A 481 5.07 2.19 -22.89
C ALA A 481 4.49 1.94 -24.29
N ARG A 482 4.28 0.67 -24.66
CA ARG A 482 3.60 0.33 -25.92
C ARG A 482 2.19 0.92 -25.99
N LEU A 483 1.46 0.90 -24.88
CA LEU A 483 0.11 1.49 -24.82
C LEU A 483 0.14 3.02 -24.97
N ILE A 484 1.14 3.69 -24.39
CA ILE A 484 1.33 5.15 -24.59
C ILE A 484 1.62 5.46 -26.06
N ASP A 485 2.41 4.65 -26.75
CA ASP A 485 2.67 4.83 -28.17
C ASP A 485 1.41 4.66 -29.02
N ASP A 486 0.59 3.65 -28.73
CA ASP A 486 -0.66 3.39 -29.47
C ASP A 486 -1.64 4.57 -29.36
N ILE A 487 -1.67 5.25 -28.21
CA ILE A 487 -2.50 6.44 -27.98
C ILE A 487 -1.94 7.67 -28.70
N ARG A 488 -0.62 7.72 -28.94
CA ARG A 488 0.08 8.86 -29.54
C ARG A 488 0.24 8.80 -31.05
N ALA A 489 -0.20 7.72 -31.71
CA ALA A 489 -0.03 7.52 -33.15
C ALA A 489 -0.56 8.68 -34.04
N ASP A 490 -1.39 9.57 -33.50
CA ASP A 490 -1.78 10.84 -34.12
C ASP A 490 -0.84 12.00 -33.72
N GLY A 491 0.36 12.07 -34.31
CA GLY A 491 1.20 13.28 -34.27
C GLY A 491 2.69 13.09 -33.98
N ASP A 492 3.35 12.15 -34.66
CA ASP A 492 4.79 11.95 -34.49
C ASP A 492 5.58 13.20 -34.96
N PRO A 493 6.41 13.84 -34.11
CA PRO A 493 7.20 14.98 -34.53
C PRO A 493 8.29 14.55 -35.51
N SER A 494 8.56 15.39 -36.52
CA SER A 494 9.76 15.24 -37.35
C SER A 494 11.00 15.24 -36.46
N PHE A 495 11.68 14.09 -36.32
CA PHE A 495 12.89 13.91 -35.49
C PHE A 495 14.11 14.72 -35.97
N GLY A 496 13.98 15.44 -37.08
CA GLY A 496 15.04 16.25 -37.68
C GLY A 496 15.83 15.46 -38.72
N GLN A 497 17.11 15.79 -38.87
CA GLN A 497 17.97 15.18 -39.86
C GLN A 497 18.49 13.80 -39.39
N HIS A 498 18.24 12.75 -40.16
CA HIS A 498 18.82 11.42 -39.92
C HIS A 498 20.31 11.40 -40.26
N LEU A 499 21.17 11.08 -39.29
CA LEU A 499 22.61 10.93 -39.47
C LEU A 499 22.97 9.49 -39.84
N ARG A 500 23.82 9.33 -40.86
CA ARG A 500 24.27 8.02 -41.38
C ARG A 500 25.76 8.04 -41.75
N GLY A 501 26.39 6.87 -41.76
CA GLY A 501 27.79 6.66 -42.20
C GLY A 501 28.80 7.59 -41.51
N ASP A 502 29.73 8.16 -42.29
CA ASP A 502 30.81 9.01 -41.76
C ASP A 502 30.31 10.27 -41.04
N LYS A 503 29.15 10.80 -41.44
CA LYS A 503 28.54 11.96 -40.77
C LYS A 503 28.12 11.61 -39.34
N LEU A 504 27.57 10.41 -39.14
CA LEU A 504 27.21 9.90 -37.82
C LEU A 504 28.46 9.70 -36.95
N LYS A 505 29.48 9.04 -37.48
CA LYS A 505 30.73 8.79 -36.73
C LYS A 505 31.39 10.10 -36.30
N ARG A 506 31.53 11.07 -37.23
CA ARG A 506 32.08 12.40 -36.92
C ARG A 506 31.22 13.19 -35.95
N PHE A 507 29.89 13.02 -36.00
CA PHE A 507 29.00 13.68 -35.05
C PHE A 507 29.24 13.20 -33.62
N LEU A 508 29.34 11.88 -33.44
CA LEU A 508 29.43 11.24 -32.12
C LEU A 508 30.83 11.31 -31.50
N SER A 509 31.88 11.49 -32.30
CA SER A 509 33.25 11.62 -31.79
C SER A 509 33.46 12.97 -31.08
N GLY A 510 33.48 12.98 -29.75
CA GLY A 510 33.75 14.17 -28.93
C GLY A 510 32.52 14.97 -28.54
N VAL A 511 31.30 14.46 -28.78
CA VAL A 511 30.07 15.15 -28.37
C VAL A 511 29.77 14.91 -26.90
N THR A 512 29.22 15.94 -26.24
CA THR A 512 28.71 15.83 -24.88
C THR A 512 27.21 16.02 -24.91
N PHE A 513 26.47 15.06 -24.33
CA PHE A 513 25.04 15.12 -24.13
C PHE A 513 24.72 15.62 -22.73
N THR A 514 23.72 16.48 -22.62
CA THR A 514 23.17 16.93 -21.34
C THR A 514 21.65 16.82 -21.33
N GLY A 515 21.11 16.36 -20.22
CA GLY A 515 19.68 16.16 -20.06
C GLY A 515 19.31 15.95 -18.60
N HIS A 516 18.06 15.57 -18.38
CA HIS A 516 17.57 15.16 -17.07
C HIS A 516 16.92 13.78 -17.20
N THR A 517 17.04 12.94 -16.18
CA THR A 517 16.29 11.68 -16.07
C THR A 517 14.79 11.96 -15.87
N VAL A 518 13.94 10.93 -15.92
CA VAL A 518 12.49 11.13 -15.62
C VAL A 518 12.25 11.63 -14.20
N PHE A 519 13.22 11.44 -13.30
CA PHE A 519 13.20 11.92 -11.90
C PHE A 519 13.78 13.33 -11.73
N GLY A 520 14.12 14.02 -12.82
CA GLY A 520 14.66 15.38 -12.77
C GLY A 520 16.16 15.45 -12.45
N ASP A 521 16.85 14.32 -12.25
CA ASP A 521 18.29 14.34 -12.00
C ASP A 521 19.07 14.73 -13.26
N PRO A 522 19.94 15.76 -13.21
CA PRO A 522 20.74 16.16 -14.37
C PRO A 522 21.77 15.07 -14.68
N TYR A 523 22.02 14.83 -15.97
CA TYR A 523 23.08 13.95 -16.42
C TYR A 523 23.92 14.59 -17.52
N ARG A 524 25.14 14.09 -17.64
CA ARG A 524 26.10 14.44 -18.68
C ARG A 524 26.76 13.18 -19.21
N ILE A 525 26.74 12.97 -20.52
CA ILE A 525 27.41 11.84 -21.16
C ILE A 525 28.36 12.38 -22.23
N THR A 526 29.65 12.09 -22.10
CA THR A 526 30.68 12.47 -23.07
C THR A 526 31.07 11.24 -23.89
N LEU A 527 31.01 11.36 -25.21
CA LEU A 527 31.50 10.33 -26.12
C LEU A 527 32.89 10.68 -26.63
N PHE A 528 33.82 9.73 -26.54
CA PHE A 528 35.18 9.88 -27.04
C PHE A 528 35.34 9.24 -28.43
N ALA A 529 36.28 9.76 -29.21
CA ALA A 529 36.51 9.34 -30.59
C ALA A 529 37.07 7.91 -30.72
N ASP A 530 37.67 7.39 -29.64
CA ASP A 530 38.21 6.04 -29.52
C ASP A 530 37.12 4.97 -29.25
N GLY A 531 35.86 5.39 -29.11
CA GLY A 531 34.75 4.50 -28.79
C GLY A 531 34.46 4.37 -27.29
N ASN A 532 35.19 5.07 -26.43
CA ASN A 532 34.87 5.15 -25.00
C ASN A 532 33.77 6.19 -24.74
N MET A 533 33.06 6.04 -23.62
CA MET A 533 32.13 7.04 -23.12
C MET A 533 32.19 7.15 -21.60
N GLU A 534 31.95 8.35 -21.09
CA GLU A 534 31.86 8.66 -19.67
C GLU A 534 30.52 9.30 -19.37
N GLY A 535 29.87 8.83 -18.31
CA GLY A 535 28.57 9.29 -17.85
C GLY A 535 28.67 9.81 -16.43
N VAL A 536 27.98 10.92 -16.16
CA VAL A 536 27.81 11.48 -14.82
C VAL A 536 26.34 11.83 -14.60
N GLU A 537 25.78 11.45 -13.45
CA GLU A 537 24.38 11.70 -13.07
C GLU A 537 24.31 12.28 -11.65
N GLY A 538 23.41 13.24 -11.44
CA GLY A 538 23.14 13.88 -10.15
C GLY A 538 23.72 15.29 -10.03
N HIS A 539 23.25 16.02 -9.03
CA HIS A 539 23.55 17.45 -8.84
C HIS A 539 25.00 17.74 -8.39
N ASN A 540 25.72 16.74 -7.87
CA ASN A 540 27.13 16.84 -7.44
C ASN A 540 28.05 15.77 -8.07
N ASP A 541 27.73 15.31 -9.28
CA ASP A 541 28.48 14.24 -9.97
C ASP A 541 28.61 12.93 -9.14
N GLU A 542 27.59 12.62 -8.34
CA GLU A 542 27.59 11.56 -7.33
C GLU A 542 27.62 10.16 -7.93
N LYS A 543 27.06 10.00 -9.13
CA LYS A 543 27.06 8.75 -9.88
C LYS A 543 27.87 8.92 -11.15
N LYS A 544 28.88 8.06 -11.32
CA LYS A 544 29.73 8.03 -12.51
C LYS A 544 29.74 6.63 -13.08
N ASP A 545 29.73 6.53 -14.39
CA ASP A 545 29.94 5.28 -15.09
C ASP A 545 30.75 5.49 -16.36
N THR A 546 31.35 4.40 -16.82
CA THR A 546 32.08 4.35 -18.08
C THR A 546 31.49 3.28 -18.97
N GLY A 547 31.69 3.41 -20.26
CA GLY A 547 31.23 2.42 -21.21
C GLY A 547 31.90 2.54 -22.56
N THR A 548 31.38 1.77 -23.50
CA THR A 548 31.83 1.80 -24.90
C THR A 548 30.66 2.01 -25.83
N TRP A 549 30.94 2.63 -26.96
CA TRP A 549 29.99 2.81 -28.05
C TRP A 549 30.63 2.43 -29.38
N TRP A 550 29.82 1.92 -30.30
CA TRP A 550 30.27 1.53 -31.63
C TRP A 550 29.16 1.69 -32.66
N LEU A 551 29.52 1.62 -33.94
CA LEU A 551 28.56 1.61 -35.04
C LEU A 551 28.55 0.23 -35.70
N LYS A 552 27.35 -0.30 -35.95
CA LYS A 552 27.16 -1.45 -36.85
C LYS A 552 26.33 -0.98 -38.05
N GLY A 553 27.03 -0.63 -39.14
CA GLY A 553 26.42 0.07 -40.27
C GLY A 553 26.04 1.50 -39.90
N ASN A 554 24.76 1.85 -40.03
CA ASN A 554 24.23 3.18 -39.65
C ASN A 554 23.65 3.22 -38.24
N ILE A 555 23.71 2.11 -37.51
CA ILE A 555 23.08 1.96 -36.19
C ILE A 555 24.12 2.17 -35.11
N TRP A 556 23.82 3.06 -34.17
CA TRP A 556 24.65 3.34 -33.01
C TRP A 556 24.31 2.42 -31.85
N TYR A 557 25.33 1.80 -31.27
CA TYR A 557 25.21 0.95 -30.10
C TYR A 557 26.03 1.53 -28.95
N ARG A 558 25.55 1.31 -27.72
CA ARG A 558 26.28 1.63 -26.49
C ARG A 558 26.16 0.51 -25.48
N GLN A 559 27.16 0.39 -24.62
CA GLN A 559 27.15 -0.50 -23.46
C GLN A 559 27.89 0.14 -22.30
N TRP A 560 27.17 0.33 -21.19
CA TRP A 560 27.67 0.82 -19.92
C TRP A 560 28.23 -0.31 -19.06
N GLN A 561 29.11 -0.01 -18.10
CA GLN A 561 29.64 -1.01 -17.17
C GLN A 561 28.70 -1.26 -15.99
N GLN A 562 28.10 -0.20 -15.42
CA GLN A 562 27.27 -0.28 -14.21
C GLN A 562 25.85 0.25 -14.43
N TRP A 563 25.69 1.24 -15.29
CA TRP A 563 24.40 1.82 -15.61
C TRP A 563 23.57 0.83 -16.42
N SER A 564 22.45 0.44 -15.83
CA SER A 564 21.37 -0.40 -16.40
C SER A 564 20.69 0.18 -17.65
N TYR A 565 21.08 1.37 -18.10
CA TYR A 565 20.86 1.87 -19.47
C TYR A 565 21.48 0.97 -20.57
N GLY A 566 22.18 -0.11 -20.19
CA GLY A 566 23.04 -0.94 -21.02
C GLY A 566 22.47 -2.25 -21.58
N GLU A 567 21.17 -2.35 -21.85
CA GLU A 567 20.77 -3.33 -22.87
C GLU A 567 21.48 -2.97 -24.18
N LEU A 568 22.06 -3.97 -24.86
CA LEU A 568 22.83 -3.78 -26.09
C LEU A 568 21.87 -3.44 -27.24
N LEU A 569 21.42 -2.18 -27.26
CA LEU A 569 20.43 -1.68 -28.20
C LEU A 569 21.07 -0.81 -29.28
N GLY A 570 20.52 -0.95 -30.47
CA GLY A 570 20.90 -0.17 -31.63
C GLY A 570 19.91 0.96 -31.88
N PHE A 571 20.43 2.16 -32.16
CA PHE A 571 19.65 3.38 -32.39
C PHE A 571 19.98 4.02 -33.74
N ASP A 572 18.94 4.47 -34.43
CA ASP A 572 19.04 5.50 -35.45
C ASP A 572 19.16 6.86 -34.78
N ILE A 573 20.12 7.67 -35.24
CA ILE A 573 20.38 8.98 -34.65
C ILE A 573 19.84 10.08 -35.55
N TYR A 574 18.90 10.85 -35.01
CA TYR A 574 18.40 12.06 -35.63
C TYR A 574 18.83 13.27 -34.84
N VAL A 575 19.03 14.39 -35.52
CA VAL A 575 19.48 15.63 -34.88
C VAL A 575 18.70 16.85 -35.39
N THR A 576 18.47 17.77 -34.47
CA THR A 576 18.05 19.15 -34.74
C THR A 576 19.19 20.09 -34.37
N ASP A 577 18.97 21.41 -34.49
CA ASP A 577 20.00 22.41 -34.23
C ASP A 577 20.56 22.35 -32.79
N SER A 578 19.78 21.85 -31.82
CA SER A 578 20.19 21.78 -30.41
C SER A 578 19.96 20.43 -29.72
N ARG A 579 19.28 19.46 -30.37
CA ARG A 579 18.93 18.17 -29.76
C ARG A 579 19.33 16.97 -30.60
N ILE A 580 19.69 15.90 -29.91
CA ILE A 580 19.85 14.56 -30.46
C ILE A 580 18.63 13.71 -30.07
N HIS A 581 18.20 12.86 -30.98
CA HIS A 581 17.08 11.94 -30.84
C HIS A 581 17.57 10.52 -31.14
N TRP A 582 17.40 9.61 -30.18
CA TRP A 582 17.65 8.19 -30.36
C TRP A 582 16.36 7.51 -30.75
N VAL A 583 16.31 6.96 -31.97
CA VAL A 583 15.13 6.34 -32.55
C VAL A 583 15.37 4.85 -32.76
N ARG A 584 14.39 4.02 -32.46
CA ARG A 584 14.43 2.59 -32.72
C ARG A 584 13.07 2.13 -33.25
N ASP A 585 13.09 1.34 -34.31
CA ASP A 585 11.88 0.83 -34.97
C ASP A 585 10.87 1.94 -35.33
N GLY A 586 11.40 3.11 -35.72
CA GLY A 586 10.62 4.30 -36.08
C GLY A 586 10.12 5.14 -34.91
N LYS A 587 10.43 4.77 -33.65
CA LYS A 587 9.93 5.44 -32.45
C LYS A 587 11.04 6.11 -31.65
N LEU A 588 10.75 7.27 -31.07
CA LEU A 588 11.67 7.98 -30.18
C LEU A 588 11.84 7.20 -28.87
N VAL A 589 13.09 6.84 -28.55
CA VAL A 589 13.47 6.16 -27.30
C VAL A 589 14.02 7.15 -26.28
N ASP A 590 14.84 8.11 -26.72
CA ASP A 590 15.46 9.11 -25.85
C ASP A 590 15.76 10.40 -26.63
N ALA A 591 15.91 11.52 -25.94
CA ALA A 591 16.38 12.77 -26.53
C ALA A 591 17.13 13.65 -25.52
N ALA A 592 18.28 14.18 -25.92
CA ALA A 592 19.12 15.04 -25.08
C ALA A 592 19.52 16.32 -25.82
N ASN A 593 19.93 17.33 -25.06
CA ASN A 593 20.68 18.44 -25.64
C ASN A 593 22.12 17.96 -25.90
N TYR A 594 22.77 18.52 -26.92
CA TYR A 594 24.17 18.20 -27.18
C TYR A 594 25.02 19.46 -27.35
N THR A 595 26.26 19.39 -26.90
CA THR A 595 27.29 20.38 -27.18
C THR A 595 28.45 19.69 -27.88
N ARG A 596 29.07 20.42 -28.82
CA ARG A 596 30.26 19.98 -29.53
C ARG A 596 31.42 20.91 -29.18
N PRO A 597 32.64 20.38 -29.06
CA PRO A 597 33.85 21.16 -28.85
C PRO A 597 34.18 22.06 -30.04
#